data_AF-A0AAU8CQM8-F1
#
_entry.id   AF-A0AAU8CQM8-F1
#
_cell.length_a   1.000
_cell.length_b   1.000
_cell.length_c   1.000
_cell.angle_alpha   90.00
_cell.angle_beta   90.00
_cell.angle_gamma   90.00
#
_symmetry.space_group_name_H-M   'P 1'
#
loop_
_entity.id
_entity.type
_entity.pdbx_description
1 polymer ?
#
loop_
_entity_poly.entity_id
_entity_poly.type
_entity_poly.pdbx_seq_one_letter_code
_entity_poly.pdbx_strand_id
1 'polypeptide(L)' 'MTKGTFIKRDSRTGKFIVGREGISKLNAMEGIRQSPSSKAMFADFDKRNVPHDQRREAIVAKHRKRD' A
#
# COMPACT_ATOMS: atom_id res chain seq x y z
N MET A 1 0.60 11.41 -17.48
CA MET A 1 0.94 10.45 -16.40
C MET A 1 2.42 10.14 -16.50
N THR A 2 3.24 10.82 -15.69
CA THR A 2 4.69 10.58 -15.63
C THR A 2 4.93 9.13 -15.24
N LYS A 3 5.76 8.41 -16.01
CA LYS A 3 6.27 7.06 -15.69
C LYS A 3 7.16 7.16 -14.43
N GLY A 4 6.56 7.44 -13.29
CA GLY A 4 7.24 7.50 -12.01
C GLY A 4 7.61 6.08 -11.60
N THR A 5 8.90 5.81 -11.44
CA THR A 5 9.41 4.54 -10.94
C THR A 5 8.73 4.24 -9.58
N PHE A 6 7.79 3.29 -9.56
CA PHE A 6 7.10 2.84 -8.34
C PHE A 6 8.01 2.10 -7.36
N ILE A 7 9.25 1.87 -7.80
CA ILE A 7 10.33 1.25 -7.07
C ILE A 7 11.40 2.33 -6.90
N LYS A 8 11.69 2.70 -5.65
CA LYS A 8 12.75 3.63 -5.29
C LYS A 8 13.86 2.87 -4.57
N ARG A 9 15.12 3.20 -4.84
CA ARG A 9 16.23 2.72 -4.03
C ARG A 9 16.45 3.71 -2.89
N ASP A 10 16.39 3.22 -1.66
CA ASP A 10 16.75 3.99 -0.48
C ASP A 10 18.26 4.20 -0.48
N SER A 11 18.70 5.45 -0.48
CA SER A 11 20.13 5.80 -0.58
C SER A 11 20.91 5.50 0.69
N ARG A 12 20.25 5.38 1.85
CA ARG A 12 20.90 5.15 3.14
C ARG A 12 21.11 3.67 3.43
N THR A 13 20.13 2.86 3.08
CA THR A 13 20.10 1.42 3.38
C THR A 13 20.36 0.55 2.16
N GLY A 14 20.33 1.13 0.95
CA GLY A 14 20.46 0.40 -0.31
C GLY A 14 19.24 -0.44 -0.69
N LYS A 15 18.19 -0.47 0.15
CA LYS A 15 16.98 -1.30 -0.04
C LYS A 15 16.06 -0.73 -1.11
N PHE A 16 15.29 -1.58 -1.76
CA PHE A 16 14.23 -1.16 -2.68
C PHE A 16 12.91 -0.95 -1.93
N ILE A 17 12.30 0.22 -2.11
CA ILE A 17 11.01 0.60 -1.59
C ILE A 17 10.01 0.53 -2.75
N VAL A 18 9.02 -0.35 -2.63
CA VAL A 18 7.96 -0.53 -3.63
C VAL A 18 6.68 0.10 -3.10
N GLY A 19 6.10 1.03 -3.87
CA GLY A 19 4.81 1.64 -3.55
C GLY A 19 3.63 0.68 -3.76
N ARG A 20 2.43 1.08 -3.28
CA ARG A 20 1.20 0.26 -3.36
C ARG A 20 0.86 -0.21 -4.78
N GLU A 21 1.07 0.63 -5.79
CA GLU A 21 0.81 0.22 -7.17
C GLU A 21 1.81 -0.85 -7.65
N GLY A 22 3.08 -0.70 -7.28
CA GLY A 22 4.12 -1.68 -7.60
C GLY A 22 3.86 -3.04 -6.95
N ILE A 23 3.56 -3.05 -5.64
CA ILE A 23 3.26 -4.31 -4.93
C ILE A 23 1.96 -4.94 -5.45
N SER A 24 0.97 -4.15 -5.88
CA SER A 24 -0.24 -4.69 -6.49
C SER A 24 0.03 -5.39 -7.82
N LYS A 25 0.98 -4.91 -8.62
CA LYS A 25 1.40 -5.57 -9.87
C LYS A 25 2.15 -6.87 -9.56
N LEU A 26 3.03 -6.86 -8.56
CA LEU A 26 3.77 -8.05 -8.12
C LEU A 26 2.82 -9.14 -7.62
N ASN A 27 1.92 -8.79 -6.70
CA ASN A 27 0.92 -9.70 -6.15
C ASN A 27 0.01 -10.29 -7.23
N ALA A 28 -0.34 -9.50 -8.26
CA ALA A 28 -1.18 -9.98 -9.35
C ALA A 28 -0.51 -11.10 -10.17
N MET A 29 0.83 -11.12 -10.27
CA MET A 29 1.57 -12.22 -10.91
C MET A 29 1.44 -13.53 -10.11
N GLU A 30 1.27 -13.44 -8.80
CA GLU A 30 1.03 -14.57 -7.89
C GLU A 30 -0.48 -14.89 -7.77
N GLY A 31 -1.34 -14.25 -8.56
CA GLY A 31 -2.79 -14.41 -8.48
C GLY A 31 -3.44 -13.71 -7.27
N ILE A 32 -2.66 -12.99 -6.46
CA ILE A 32 -3.13 -12.28 -5.27
C ILE A 32 -3.72 -10.92 -5.68
N ARG A 33 -4.98 -10.69 -5.34
CA ARG A 33 -5.70 -9.44 -5.65
C ARG A 33 -6.27 -8.80 -4.39
N GLN A 34 -6.30 -7.46 -4.37
CA GLN A 34 -7.00 -6.73 -3.32
C GLN A 34 -8.50 -6.99 -3.41
N SER A 35 -9.13 -7.24 -2.26
CA SER A 35 -10.59 -7.32 -2.15
C SER A 35 -11.24 -5.96 -2.48
N PRO A 36 -12.51 -5.93 -2.90
CA PRO A 36 -13.24 -4.68 -3.12
C PRO A 36 -13.24 -3.76 -1.89
N SER A 37 -13.38 -4.32 -0.69
CA SER A 37 -13.35 -3.56 0.57
C SER A 37 -11.99 -2.94 0.87
N SER A 38 -10.91 -3.62 0.51
CA SER A 38 -9.55 -3.09 0.65
C SER A 38 -9.30 -1.95 -0.36
N LYS A 39 -9.73 -2.12 -1.61
CA LYS A 39 -9.64 -1.06 -2.64
C LYS A 39 -10.38 0.21 -2.22
N ALA A 40 -11.62 0.06 -1.71
CA ALA A 40 -12.41 1.20 -1.22
C ALA A 40 -11.74 1.91 -0.05
N MET A 41 -11.20 1.15 0.91
CA MET A 41 -10.47 1.71 2.06
C MET A 41 -9.26 2.55 1.62
N PHE A 42 -8.45 2.05 0.68
CA PHE A 42 -7.31 2.83 0.20
C PHE A 42 -7.73 4.06 -0.61
N ALA A 43 -8.81 3.98 -1.39
CA ALA A 43 -9.36 5.13 -2.11
C ALA A 43 -9.85 6.23 -1.15
N ASP A 44 -10.46 5.86 -0.01
CA ASP A 44 -10.85 6.82 1.04
C ASP A 44 -9.63 7.50 1.67
N PHE A 45 -8.57 6.73 1.97
CA PHE A 45 -7.33 7.29 2.50
C PHE A 45 -6.69 8.31 1.55
N ASP A 46 -6.72 8.02 0.24
CA ASP A 46 -6.22 8.92 -0.79
C ASP A 46 -7.09 10.18 -0.88
N LYS A 47 -8.42 10.02 -0.89
CA LYS A 47 -9.38 11.15 -0.92
C LYS A 47 -9.22 12.07 0.28
N ARG A 48 -8.91 11.53 1.45
CA ARG A 48 -8.77 12.26 2.72
C ARG A 48 -7.34 12.71 3.02
N ASN A 49 -6.37 12.44 2.14
CA ASN A 49 -4.96 12.72 2.36
C ASN A 49 -4.44 12.20 3.72
N VAL A 50 -4.88 11.00 4.13
CA VAL A 50 -4.51 10.43 5.42
C VAL A 50 -2.99 10.17 5.46
N PRO A 51 -2.26 10.60 6.51
CA PRO A 51 -0.83 10.32 6.67
C PRO A 51 -0.52 8.82 6.71
N HIS A 52 0.69 8.44 6.28
CA HIS A 52 1.07 7.03 6.18
C HIS A 52 1.01 6.27 7.52
N ASP A 53 1.37 6.91 8.63
CA ASP A 53 1.29 6.31 9.98
C ASP A 53 -0.15 5.96 10.35
N GLN A 54 -1.07 6.93 10.20
CA GLN A 54 -2.49 6.73 10.48
C GLN A 54 -3.12 5.66 9.58
N ARG A 55 -2.70 5.56 8.31
CA ARG A 55 -3.15 4.48 7.42
C ARG A 55 -2.74 3.10 7.97
N ARG A 56 -1.49 2.97 8.45
CA ARG A 56 -0.98 1.71 9.03
C ARG A 56 -1.76 1.34 10.27
N GLU A 57 -1.99 2.28 11.18
CA GLU A 57 -2.78 2.08 12.40
C GLU A 57 -4.20 1.62 12.08
N ALA A 58 -4.87 2.25 11.12
CA ALA A 58 -6.22 1.88 10.71
C ALA A 58 -6.29 0.45 10.12
N ILE A 59 -5.29 0.05 9.32
CA ILE A 59 -5.20 -1.31 8.77
C ILE A 59 -4.99 -2.32 9.89
N VAL A 60 -4.07 -2.05 10.83
CA VAL A 60 -3.81 -2.90 11.99
C VAL A 60 -5.07 -3.03 12.84
N ALA A 61 -5.71 -1.92 13.20
CA ALA A 61 -6.93 -1.92 14.01
C ALA A 61 -8.06 -2.73 13.36
N LYS A 62 -8.19 -2.69 12.03
CA LYS A 62 -9.22 -3.43 11.29
C LYS A 62 -8.97 -4.94 11.26
N HIS A 63 -7.71 -5.36 11.20
CA HIS A 63 -7.34 -6.77 11.00
C HIS A 63 -6.74 -7.45 12.23
N ARG A 64 -6.48 -6.70 13.30
CA ARG A 64 -6.07 -7.25 14.59
C ARG A 64 -7.19 -8.15 15.09
N LYS A 65 -6.87 -9.40 15.43
CA LYS A 65 -7.80 -10.29 16.12
C LYS A 65 -8.14 -9.65 17.46
N ARG A 66 -9.43 -9.66 17.82
CA ARG A 66 -9.83 -9.39 19.20
C ARG A 66 -9.43 -10.63 19.99
N ASP A 67 -8.45 -10.47 20.86
CA ASP A 67 -8.10 -11.46 21.89
C ASP A 67 -9.21 -11.50 22.95
#